data_AF-A0A6H0V228-F1
#
_entry.id   AF-A0A6H0V228-F1
#
_cell.length_a   1.000
_cell.length_b   1.000
_cell.length_c   1.000
_cell.angle_alpha   90.00
_cell.angle_beta   90.00
_cell.angle_gamma   90.00
#
_symmetry.space_group_name_H-M   'P 1'
#
loop_
_entity.id
_entity.type
_entity.pdbx_description
1 polymer ?
#
loop_
_entity_poly.entity_id
_entity_poly.type
_entity_poly.pdbx_seq_one_letter_code
_entity_poly.pdbx_strand_id
1 'polypeptide(L)'
;MQKQILKNKNMKYFLIGLTFIFLTFLSLYSISDNTWAWQTGQLYQKILAIGSGLSGVFGLISTWYFYKRKALAFPFGIIHSLCFGLFCLSVNLTADFILTLFIFVPIFSTLWYSMVINKKVKMFILNIYSTIFFSIVFVIFFVLFYFVTPIVNLGWAKILNQESAEYGKNFNYYWTARIISTTINAVSAVALIMMILGFYQTWALWIVKNLLAIAFFSGIGFVSISVVVINVFYTCLSIYIFFKTKNIKPKILIAFGGPGATGKTTVINNLSSFFKENEFELLDETSFIQSTKQNEAYFVKYMEDIPQRAYQTQKLFFKYRRKQLYRMQLADSNYIIDRYPIDDMLFSEVHIKLGFFSKIQKIKWKIIEILTVLLLKSVKPLDHFFIITADYEEIKKEDKKEVDKINLEKLKLFQEMIDFLLK
;
A
#
# COMPACT_ATOMS: atom_id res chain seq x y z
N MET A 1 -37.99 -4.07 7.68
CA MET A 1 -36.56 -3.90 7.29
C MET A 1 -35.65 -3.49 8.45
N GLN A 2 -35.95 -2.43 9.23
CA GLN A 2 -35.12 -2.00 10.38
C GLN A 2 -34.93 -3.06 11.50
N LYS A 3 -36.00 -3.81 11.88
CA LYS A 3 -35.90 -4.93 12.84
C LYS A 3 -34.94 -6.04 12.38
N GLN A 4 -34.87 -6.30 11.08
CA GLN A 4 -34.02 -7.34 10.49
C GLN A 4 -32.55 -6.90 10.46
N ILE A 5 -32.31 -5.60 10.22
CA ILE A 5 -30.98 -4.98 10.31
C ILE A 5 -30.47 -4.98 11.76
N LEU A 6 -31.32 -4.65 12.74
CA LEU A 6 -30.97 -4.72 14.17
C LEU A 6 -30.67 -6.15 14.63
N LYS A 7 -31.48 -7.14 14.21
CA LYS A 7 -31.26 -8.56 14.52
C LYS A 7 -29.90 -9.05 13.98
N ASN A 8 -29.54 -8.65 12.76
CA ASN A 8 -28.24 -8.97 12.16
C ASN A 8 -27.05 -8.28 12.85
N LYS A 9 -27.25 -7.08 13.42
CA LYS A 9 -26.21 -6.37 14.18
C LYS A 9 -25.94 -7.07 15.51
N ASN A 10 -27.00 -7.45 16.23
CA ASN A 10 -26.90 -8.14 17.52
C ASN A 10 -26.25 -9.53 17.40
N MET A 11 -26.58 -10.28 16.34
CA MET A 11 -25.95 -11.58 16.07
C MET A 11 -24.44 -11.47 15.81
N LYS A 12 -23.97 -10.40 15.17
CA LYS A 12 -22.53 -10.17 14.95
C LYS A 12 -21.78 -9.93 16.26
N TYR A 13 -22.32 -9.09 17.13
CA TYR A 13 -21.70 -8.83 18.44
C TYR A 13 -21.73 -10.06 19.33
N PHE A 14 -22.82 -10.84 19.27
CA PHE A 14 -22.91 -12.12 19.97
C PHE A 14 -21.85 -13.12 19.50
N LEU A 15 -21.66 -13.30 18.18
CA LEU A 15 -20.63 -14.18 17.63
C LEU A 15 -19.21 -13.73 17.99
N ILE A 16 -18.94 -12.41 17.99
CA ILE A 16 -17.65 -11.87 18.44
C ILE A 16 -17.45 -12.17 19.94
N GLY A 17 -18.48 -11.96 20.77
CA GLY A 17 -18.44 -12.27 22.20
C GLY A 17 -18.25 -13.76 22.48
N LEU A 18 -18.91 -14.63 21.72
CA LEU A 18 -18.75 -16.09 21.83
C LEU A 18 -17.34 -16.52 21.42
N THR A 19 -16.81 -15.96 20.32
CA THR A 19 -15.43 -16.22 19.87
C THR A 19 -14.42 -15.74 20.92
N PHE A 20 -14.67 -14.58 21.54
CA PHE A 20 -13.86 -14.05 22.64
C PHE A 20 -13.83 -15.01 23.84
N ILE A 21 -15.00 -15.46 24.29
CA ILE A 21 -15.12 -16.39 25.43
C ILE A 21 -14.42 -17.71 25.09
N PHE A 22 -14.67 -18.26 23.90
CA PHE A 22 -14.07 -19.52 23.46
C PHE A 22 -12.55 -19.45 23.36
N LEU A 23 -11.99 -18.40 22.75
CA LEU A 23 -10.54 -18.22 22.63
C LEU A 23 -9.85 -17.99 23.97
N THR A 24 -10.49 -17.23 24.86
CA THR A 24 -10.00 -17.00 26.21
C THR A 24 -10.05 -18.29 27.03
N PHE A 25 -11.10 -19.09 26.88
CA PHE A 25 -11.22 -20.38 27.56
C PHE A 25 -10.16 -21.36 27.07
N LEU A 26 -9.96 -21.48 25.75
CA LEU A 26 -8.91 -22.31 25.18
C LEU A 26 -7.50 -21.87 25.59
N SER A 27 -7.28 -20.57 25.83
CA SER A 27 -5.94 -20.07 26.17
C SER A 27 -5.54 -20.40 27.61
N LEU A 28 -6.51 -20.79 28.44
CA LEU A 28 -6.28 -21.22 29.81
C LEU A 28 -5.83 -22.68 29.93
N TYR A 29 -5.81 -23.46 28.85
CA TYR A 29 -5.35 -24.84 28.88
C TYR A 29 -3.88 -24.95 28.44
N SER A 30 -3.01 -25.41 29.35
CA SER A 30 -1.61 -25.70 29.05
C SER A 30 -1.51 -27.11 28.51
N ILE A 31 -1.07 -27.26 27.26
CA ILE A 31 -0.87 -28.59 26.70
C ILE A 31 0.39 -29.24 27.26
N SER A 32 1.47 -28.48 27.48
CA SER A 32 2.72 -29.03 28.01
C SER A 32 2.53 -29.69 29.37
N ASP A 33 1.67 -29.10 30.20
CA ASP A 33 1.44 -29.54 31.57
C ASP A 33 0.16 -30.39 31.69
N ASN A 34 -0.53 -30.65 30.57
CA ASN A 34 -1.83 -31.32 30.48
C ASN A 34 -2.84 -30.85 31.56
N THR A 35 -2.77 -29.57 31.92
CA THR A 35 -3.52 -29.00 33.03
C THR A 35 -4.02 -27.61 32.67
N TRP A 36 -5.12 -27.22 33.32
CA TRP A 36 -5.59 -25.85 33.21
C TRP A 36 -4.62 -24.94 33.95
N ALA A 37 -4.19 -23.85 33.33
CA ALA A 37 -3.34 -22.83 33.94
C ALA A 37 -3.90 -22.32 35.27
N TRP A 38 -5.23 -22.45 35.49
CA TRP A 38 -5.88 -22.12 36.74
C TRP A 38 -5.55 -23.09 37.89
N GLN A 39 -5.35 -24.37 37.60
CA GLN A 39 -5.18 -25.44 38.58
C GLN A 39 -3.74 -25.54 39.13
N THR A 40 -2.73 -25.23 38.31
CA THR A 40 -1.33 -25.58 38.61
C THR A 40 -0.33 -24.46 38.34
N GLY A 41 -0.74 -23.35 37.71
CA GLY A 41 0.18 -22.28 37.29
C GLY A 41 0.39 -21.15 38.29
N GLN A 42 1.59 -20.57 38.30
CA GLN A 42 1.86 -19.31 39.02
C GLN A 42 1.06 -18.15 38.42
N LEU A 43 0.80 -17.09 39.19
CA LEU A 43 -0.04 -15.95 38.76
C LEU A 43 0.39 -15.36 37.42
N TYR A 44 1.69 -15.26 37.15
CA TYR A 44 2.21 -14.72 35.89
C TYR A 44 1.85 -15.59 34.67
N GLN A 45 1.83 -16.93 34.80
CA GLN A 45 1.43 -17.84 33.72
C GLN A 45 -0.05 -17.67 33.38
N LYS A 46 -0.89 -17.44 34.39
CA LYS A 46 -2.33 -17.12 34.21
C LYS A 46 -2.51 -15.81 33.44
N ILE A 47 -1.74 -14.78 33.78
CA ILE A 47 -1.78 -13.47 33.10
C ILE A 47 -1.35 -13.61 31.63
N LEU A 48 -0.29 -14.39 31.35
CA LEU A 48 0.20 -14.61 29.99
C LEU A 48 -0.78 -15.43 29.14
N ALA A 49 -1.39 -16.46 29.72
CA ALA A 49 -2.44 -17.26 29.10
C ALA A 49 -3.64 -16.39 28.69
N ILE A 50 -4.14 -15.54 29.60
CA ILE A 50 -5.22 -14.58 29.30
C ILE A 50 -4.77 -13.55 28.26
N GLY A 51 -3.54 -13.04 28.38
CA GLY A 51 -2.94 -12.11 27.44
C GLY A 51 -2.89 -12.66 26.01
N SER A 52 -2.57 -13.94 25.83
CA SER A 52 -2.55 -14.59 24.51
C SER A 52 -3.95 -14.68 23.87
N GLY A 53 -4.99 -15.00 24.65
CA GLY A 53 -6.38 -15.01 24.18
C GLY A 53 -6.87 -13.62 23.81
N LEU A 54 -6.62 -12.63 24.67
CA LEU A 54 -6.93 -11.21 24.41
C LEU A 54 -6.22 -10.71 23.15
N SER A 55 -4.94 -11.07 22.99
CA SER A 55 -4.16 -10.72 21.81
C SER A 55 -4.84 -11.20 20.53
N GLY A 56 -5.31 -12.44 20.47
CA GLY A 56 -6.03 -12.97 19.30
C GLY A 56 -7.25 -12.14 18.91
N VAL A 57 -8.06 -11.76 19.90
CA VAL A 57 -9.28 -10.97 19.66
C VAL A 57 -8.91 -9.57 19.19
N PHE A 58 -8.01 -8.88 19.88
CA PHE A 58 -7.62 -7.53 19.51
C PHE A 58 -6.97 -7.47 18.13
N GLY A 59 -6.20 -8.48 17.75
CA GLY A 59 -5.63 -8.52 16.42
C GLY A 59 -6.66 -8.86 15.33
N LEU A 60 -7.69 -9.68 15.59
CA LEU A 60 -8.81 -9.87 14.65
C LEU A 60 -9.58 -8.57 14.43
N ILE A 61 -9.87 -7.85 15.52
CA ILE A 61 -10.52 -6.54 15.47
C ILE A 61 -9.65 -5.54 14.71
N SER A 62 -8.36 -5.48 15.02
CA SER A 62 -7.38 -4.61 14.35
C SER A 62 -7.34 -4.90 12.85
N THR A 63 -7.23 -6.17 12.46
CA THR A 63 -7.20 -6.63 11.05
C THR A 63 -8.44 -6.18 10.30
N TRP A 64 -9.63 -6.35 10.90
CA TRP A 64 -10.88 -5.88 10.30
C TRP A 64 -10.93 -4.36 10.13
N TYR A 65 -10.41 -3.61 11.11
CA TYR A 65 -10.32 -2.15 11.01
C TYR A 65 -9.27 -1.68 10.01
N PHE A 66 -8.16 -2.41 9.84
CA PHE A 66 -7.16 -2.15 8.80
C PHE A 66 -7.78 -2.31 7.41
N TYR A 67 -8.53 -3.40 7.19
CA TYR A 67 -9.31 -3.59 5.98
C TYR A 67 -10.28 -2.41 5.73
N LYS A 68 -10.96 -1.94 6.77
CA LYS A 68 -11.86 -0.78 6.69
C LYS A 68 -11.15 0.59 6.70
N ARG A 69 -9.81 0.61 6.77
CA ARG A 69 -8.98 1.83 6.80
C ARG A 69 -9.37 2.82 7.90
N LYS A 70 -9.73 2.31 9.08
CA LYS A 70 -10.10 3.14 10.23
C LYS A 70 -8.89 3.32 11.15
N ALA A 71 -8.72 4.53 11.68
CA ALA A 71 -7.64 4.85 12.62
C ALA A 71 -7.66 3.96 13.88
N LEU A 72 -8.81 3.44 14.28
CA LEU A 72 -8.93 2.48 15.40
C LEU A 72 -8.16 1.17 15.18
N ALA A 73 -7.75 0.85 13.94
CA ALA A 73 -6.94 -0.33 13.67
C ALA A 73 -5.61 -0.32 14.45
N PHE A 74 -4.98 0.85 14.57
CA PHE A 74 -3.67 1.02 15.20
C PHE A 74 -3.68 0.80 16.72
N PRO A 75 -4.53 1.44 17.54
CA PRO A 75 -4.55 1.18 18.98
C PRO A 75 -4.87 -0.29 19.29
N PHE A 76 -5.80 -0.92 18.56
CA PHE A 76 -6.03 -2.37 18.72
C PHE A 76 -4.82 -3.21 18.29
N GLY A 77 -4.11 -2.80 17.25
CA GLY A 77 -2.87 -3.44 16.81
C GLY A 77 -1.73 -3.33 17.83
N ILE A 78 -1.63 -2.18 18.52
CA ILE A 78 -0.66 -1.97 19.61
C ILE A 78 -0.98 -2.90 20.78
N ILE A 79 -2.24 -2.93 21.25
CA ILE A 79 -2.65 -3.82 22.35
C ILE A 79 -2.40 -5.29 21.98
N HIS A 80 -2.77 -5.70 20.76
CA HIS A 80 -2.47 -7.03 20.22
C HIS A 80 -0.97 -7.35 20.29
N SER A 81 -0.12 -6.44 19.81
CA SER A 81 1.33 -6.62 19.73
C SER A 81 1.96 -6.72 21.11
N LEU A 82 1.52 -5.90 22.08
CA LEU A 82 2.01 -5.95 23.46
C LEU A 82 1.63 -7.27 24.14
N CYS A 83 0.35 -7.67 24.05
CA CYS A 83 -0.11 -8.93 24.64
C CYS A 83 0.53 -10.16 23.97
N PHE A 84 0.69 -10.15 22.63
CA PHE A 84 1.34 -11.24 21.91
C PHE A 84 2.83 -11.31 22.23
N GLY A 85 3.51 -10.16 22.27
CA GLY A 85 4.93 -10.08 22.57
C GLY A 85 5.25 -10.65 23.96
N LEU A 86 4.47 -10.29 24.98
CA LEU A 86 4.60 -10.85 26.32
C LEU A 86 4.42 -12.37 26.32
N PHE A 87 3.41 -12.88 25.60
CA PHE A 87 3.22 -14.31 25.43
C PHE A 87 4.44 -14.97 24.76
N CYS A 88 4.92 -14.42 23.63
CA CYS A 88 6.06 -14.96 22.89
C CYS A 88 7.31 -15.05 23.75
N LEU A 89 7.58 -14.01 24.55
CA LEU A 89 8.71 -13.99 25.48
C LEU A 89 8.62 -15.11 26.52
N SER A 90 7.42 -15.44 26.98
CA SER A 90 7.22 -16.52 27.97
C SER A 90 7.42 -17.93 27.43
N VAL A 91 7.38 -18.11 26.11
CA VAL A 91 7.57 -19.40 25.42
C VAL A 91 8.86 -19.44 24.60
N ASN A 92 9.80 -18.52 24.88
CA ASN A 92 11.10 -18.37 24.20
C ASN A 92 11.02 -18.10 22.68
N LEU A 93 9.93 -17.49 22.21
CA LEU A 93 9.77 -17.00 20.83
C LEU A 93 10.26 -15.55 20.72
N THR A 94 11.55 -15.32 20.97
CA THR A 94 12.09 -13.95 21.03
C THR A 94 12.06 -13.22 19.69
N ALA A 95 12.11 -13.92 18.56
CA ALA A 95 11.96 -13.33 17.23
C ALA A 95 10.61 -12.58 17.09
N ASP A 96 9.53 -13.26 17.44
CA ASP A 96 8.16 -12.73 17.43
C ASP A 96 7.98 -11.60 18.47
N PHE A 97 8.63 -11.72 19.63
CA PHE A 97 8.69 -10.62 20.61
C PHE A 97 9.38 -9.38 20.03
N ILE A 98 10.54 -9.53 19.39
CA ILE A 98 11.27 -8.39 18.80
C ILE A 98 10.42 -7.73 17.71
N LEU A 99 9.85 -8.53 16.82
CA LEU A 99 8.99 -8.05 15.74
C LEU A 99 7.80 -7.27 16.31
N THR A 100 7.10 -7.81 17.28
CA THR A 100 5.92 -7.14 17.84
C THR A 100 6.28 -5.87 18.61
N LEU A 101 7.30 -5.91 19.47
CA LEU A 101 7.60 -4.78 20.34
C LEU A 101 8.42 -3.68 19.65
N PHE A 102 9.42 -4.03 18.86
CA PHE A 102 10.35 -3.06 18.27
C PHE A 102 10.03 -2.69 16.82
N ILE A 103 9.19 -3.46 16.13
CA ILE A 103 8.76 -3.13 14.77
C ILE A 103 7.29 -2.73 14.77
N PHE A 104 6.37 -3.58 15.24
CA PHE A 104 4.93 -3.32 15.11
C PHE A 104 4.48 -2.13 15.96
N VAL A 105 4.86 -2.07 17.24
CA VAL A 105 4.42 -0.98 18.13
C VAL A 105 4.89 0.40 17.65
N PRO A 106 6.18 0.66 17.35
CA PRO A 106 6.63 1.96 16.86
C PRO A 106 5.96 2.36 15.55
N ILE A 107 5.82 1.40 14.62
CA ILE A 107 5.18 1.63 13.34
C ILE A 107 3.69 1.95 13.51
N PHE A 108 2.94 1.19 14.31
CA PHE A 108 1.53 1.49 14.57
C PHE A 108 1.36 2.83 15.27
N SER A 109 2.26 3.19 16.18
CA SER A 109 2.20 4.46 16.92
C SER A 109 2.42 5.67 16.01
N THR A 110 3.45 5.62 15.16
CA THR A 110 3.77 6.69 14.20
C THR A 110 2.68 6.87 13.14
N LEU A 111 2.08 5.77 12.68
CA LEU A 111 1.00 5.82 11.69
C LEU A 111 -0.33 6.25 12.29
N TRP A 112 -0.61 5.83 13.53
CA TRP A 112 -1.79 6.32 14.24
C TRP A 112 -1.76 7.84 14.35
N TYR A 113 -0.63 8.38 14.79
CA TYR A 113 -0.40 9.83 14.83
C TYR A 113 -0.59 10.47 13.44
N SER A 114 0.00 9.89 12.40
CA SER A 114 -0.11 10.41 11.03
C SER A 114 -1.55 10.36 10.47
N MET A 115 -2.34 9.35 10.81
CA MET A 115 -3.73 9.22 10.38
C MET A 115 -4.67 10.18 11.12
N VAL A 116 -4.42 10.43 12.41
CA VAL A 116 -5.17 11.43 13.19
C VAL A 116 -4.97 12.82 12.59
N ILE A 117 -3.80 13.10 12.00
CA ILE A 117 -3.46 14.37 11.32
C ILE A 117 -3.91 14.37 9.85
N ASN A 118 -5.00 13.66 9.53
CA ASN A 118 -5.73 13.73 8.26
C ASN A 118 -5.06 13.13 7.00
N LYS A 119 -4.08 12.23 7.13
CA LYS A 119 -3.60 11.44 5.97
C LYS A 119 -4.41 10.16 5.82
N LYS A 120 -5.34 10.12 4.85
CA LYS A 120 -5.95 8.86 4.41
C LYS A 120 -4.89 7.99 3.75
N VAL A 121 -4.73 6.75 4.23
CA VAL A 121 -3.89 5.74 3.57
C VAL A 121 -4.54 5.41 2.23
N LYS A 122 -3.72 5.48 1.18
CA LYS A 122 -4.08 5.31 -0.23
C LYS A 122 -3.98 3.83 -0.65
N MET A 123 -4.57 3.42 -1.78
CA MET A 123 -4.47 2.04 -2.29
C MET A 123 -3.48 1.96 -3.43
N PHE A 124 -2.56 1.01 -3.37
CA PHE A 124 -1.61 0.73 -4.44
C PHE A 124 -1.70 -0.72 -4.89
N ILE A 125 -1.31 -0.95 -6.14
CA ILE A 125 -1.19 -2.26 -6.77
C ILE A 125 0.31 -2.54 -6.95
N LEU A 126 0.76 -3.73 -6.56
CA LEU A 126 2.13 -4.17 -6.86
C LEU A 126 2.37 -4.21 -8.37
N ASN A 127 3.52 -3.69 -8.78
CA ASN A 127 4.12 -3.92 -10.09
C ASN A 127 5.43 -4.70 -9.92
N ILE A 128 6.07 -5.09 -11.03
CA ILE A 128 7.30 -5.89 -11.01
C ILE A 128 8.42 -5.27 -10.16
N TYR A 129 8.59 -3.94 -10.21
CA TYR A 129 9.62 -3.24 -9.45
C TYR A 129 9.33 -3.24 -7.95
N SER A 130 8.08 -3.01 -7.58
CA SER A 130 7.63 -3.10 -6.18
C SER A 130 7.79 -4.52 -5.65
N THR A 131 7.49 -5.54 -6.47
CA THR A 131 7.71 -6.95 -6.12
C THR A 131 9.19 -7.22 -5.87
N ILE A 132 10.09 -6.83 -6.77
CA ILE A 132 11.54 -6.98 -6.59
C ILE A 132 12.00 -6.28 -5.30
N PHE A 133 11.53 -5.05 -5.06
CA PHE A 133 11.84 -4.31 -3.83
C PHE A 133 11.43 -5.09 -2.58
N PHE A 134 10.17 -5.56 -2.51
CA PHE A 134 9.70 -6.31 -1.34
C PHE A 134 10.38 -7.68 -1.19
N SER A 135 10.81 -8.32 -2.30
CA SER A 135 11.63 -9.53 -2.24
C SER A 135 13.01 -9.26 -1.63
N ILE A 136 13.65 -8.15 -1.98
CA ILE A 136 14.92 -7.75 -1.35
C ILE A 136 14.70 -7.45 0.14
N VAL A 137 13.65 -6.70 0.47
CA VAL A 137 13.31 -6.39 1.88
C VAL A 137 13.03 -7.67 2.68
N PHE A 138 12.37 -8.67 2.07
CA PHE A 138 12.18 -9.99 2.67
C PHE A 138 13.51 -10.67 3.00
N VAL A 139 14.45 -10.73 2.04
CA VAL A 139 15.77 -11.34 2.25
C VAL A 139 16.54 -10.64 3.37
N ILE A 140 16.52 -9.30 3.41
CA ILE A 140 17.16 -8.52 4.48
C ILE A 140 16.58 -8.89 5.85
N PHE A 141 15.24 -8.88 6.00
CA PHE A 141 14.60 -9.25 7.27
C PHE A 141 14.84 -10.72 7.63
N PHE A 142 14.84 -11.63 6.65
CA PHE A 142 15.13 -13.03 6.87
C PHE A 142 16.54 -13.21 7.44
N VAL A 143 17.56 -12.63 6.81
CA VAL A 143 18.95 -12.67 7.30
C VAL A 143 19.05 -12.05 8.69
N LEU A 144 18.43 -10.88 8.89
CA LEU A 144 18.41 -10.20 10.18
C LEU A 144 17.85 -11.11 11.28
N PHE A 145 16.63 -11.62 11.13
CA PHE A 145 16.01 -12.47 12.13
C PHE A 145 16.78 -13.78 12.34
N TYR A 146 17.32 -14.37 11.27
CA TYR A 146 18.08 -15.62 11.35
C TYR A 146 19.30 -15.51 12.28
N PHE A 147 19.99 -14.36 12.27
CA PHE A 147 21.19 -14.13 13.09
C PHE A 147 20.89 -13.43 14.42
N VAL A 148 19.89 -12.56 14.50
CA VAL A 148 19.56 -11.81 15.72
C VAL A 148 18.84 -12.67 16.75
N THR A 149 17.97 -13.58 16.33
CA THR A 149 17.16 -14.41 17.24
C THR A 149 18.01 -15.25 18.22
N PRO A 150 19.05 -15.99 17.81
CA PRO A 150 19.92 -16.70 18.74
C PRO A 150 20.59 -15.79 19.77
N ILE A 151 21.04 -14.60 19.34
CA ILE A 151 21.73 -13.63 20.21
C ILE A 151 20.78 -13.13 21.30
N VAL A 152 19.56 -12.77 20.92
CA VAL A 152 18.55 -12.30 21.88
C VAL A 152 18.11 -13.42 22.82
N ASN A 153 17.94 -14.64 22.31
CA ASN A 153 17.63 -15.80 23.15
C ASN A 153 18.74 -16.07 24.18
N LEU A 154 20.01 -15.98 23.80
CA LEU A 154 21.14 -16.11 24.72
C LEU A 154 21.13 -15.01 25.79
N GLY A 155 20.86 -13.76 25.41
CA GLY A 155 20.73 -12.64 26.34
C GLY A 155 19.57 -12.83 27.32
N TRP A 156 18.42 -13.29 26.82
CA TRP A 156 17.22 -13.52 27.63
C TRP A 156 17.38 -14.69 28.59
N ALA A 157 17.97 -15.81 28.13
CA ALA A 157 18.27 -16.96 28.97
C ALA A 157 19.19 -16.58 30.15
N LYS A 158 20.18 -15.71 29.92
CA LYS A 158 21.03 -15.15 30.98
C LYS A 158 20.25 -14.32 32.00
N ILE A 159 19.28 -13.51 31.55
CA ILE A 159 18.44 -12.70 32.45
C ILE A 159 17.57 -13.60 33.33
N LEU A 160 17.06 -14.71 32.78
CA LEU A 160 16.18 -15.62 33.49
C LEU A 160 16.90 -16.74 34.25
N ASN A 161 18.24 -16.80 34.20
CA ASN A 161 19.04 -17.92 34.72
C ASN A 161 18.55 -19.29 34.21
N GLN A 162 18.21 -19.37 32.92
CA GLN A 162 17.76 -20.61 32.27
C GLN A 162 18.84 -21.13 31.32
N GLU A 163 18.90 -22.46 31.13
CA GLU A 163 19.72 -23.05 30.07
C GLU A 163 19.23 -22.57 28.71
N SER A 164 20.15 -22.07 27.88
CA SER A 164 19.83 -21.42 26.62
C SER A 164 19.52 -22.44 25.52
N ALA A 165 18.26 -22.89 25.47
CA ALA A 165 17.72 -23.49 24.26
C ALA A 165 16.95 -22.42 23.48
N GLU A 166 17.41 -22.08 22.26
CA GLU A 166 16.76 -21.08 21.38
C GLU A 166 15.28 -21.38 21.13
N TYR A 167 14.95 -22.68 21.12
CA TYR A 167 13.61 -23.22 21.14
C TYR A 167 13.52 -24.17 22.33
N GLY A 168 12.52 -23.99 23.20
CA GLY A 168 12.35 -24.82 24.40
C GLY A 168 12.06 -26.30 24.07
N LYS A 169 11.93 -27.12 25.12
CA LYS A 169 11.67 -28.58 25.01
C LYS A 169 10.43 -28.96 24.18
N ASN A 170 9.56 -27.99 23.90
CA ASN A 170 8.33 -28.18 23.14
C ASN A 170 8.54 -28.25 21.61
N PHE A 171 9.76 -28.08 21.10
CA PHE A 171 10.07 -28.11 19.67
C PHE A 171 10.89 -29.36 19.31
N ASN A 172 10.33 -30.21 18.46
CA ASN A 172 10.95 -31.49 18.09
C ASN A 172 12.02 -31.35 16.98
N TYR A 173 11.95 -30.29 16.16
CA TYR A 173 12.81 -30.10 15.00
C TYR A 173 13.45 -28.71 14.99
N TYR A 174 14.62 -28.58 15.63
CA TYR A 174 15.30 -27.29 15.82
C TYR A 174 15.53 -26.50 14.53
N TRP A 175 16.20 -27.09 13.52
CA TRP A 175 16.53 -26.37 12.28
C TRP A 175 15.29 -25.95 11.49
N THR A 176 14.31 -26.84 11.41
CA THR A 176 13.03 -26.58 10.75
C THR A 176 12.26 -25.47 11.47
N ALA A 177 12.24 -25.50 12.81
CA ALA A 177 11.64 -24.45 13.62
C ALA A 177 12.31 -23.10 13.37
N ARG A 178 13.64 -23.08 13.33
CA ARG A 178 14.41 -21.86 13.09
C ARG A 178 14.10 -21.23 11.74
N ILE A 179 14.14 -22.01 10.66
CA ILE A 179 13.87 -21.52 9.30
C ILE A 179 12.43 -21.00 9.19
N ILE A 180 11.45 -21.74 9.69
CA ILE A 180 10.04 -21.36 9.58
C ILE A 180 9.71 -20.15 10.44
N SER A 181 10.19 -20.10 11.69
CA SER A 181 10.02 -18.93 12.57
C SER A 181 10.65 -17.68 11.95
N THR A 182 11.87 -17.79 11.41
CA THR A 182 12.52 -16.68 10.68
C THR A 182 11.68 -16.23 9.48
N THR A 183 11.16 -17.18 8.70
CA THR A 183 10.32 -16.89 7.53
C THR A 183 9.02 -16.19 7.94
N ILE A 184 8.32 -16.69 8.96
CA ILE A 184 7.09 -16.08 9.50
C ILE A 184 7.35 -14.63 9.88
N ASN A 185 8.45 -14.36 10.60
CA ASN A 185 8.78 -13.01 11.06
C ASN A 185 9.16 -12.08 9.89
N ALA A 186 9.95 -12.55 8.93
CA ALA A 186 10.30 -11.78 7.74
C ALA A 186 9.08 -11.46 6.86
N VAL A 187 8.22 -12.45 6.59
CA VAL A 187 6.95 -12.24 5.86
C VAL A 187 6.07 -11.25 6.61
N SER A 188 5.98 -11.36 7.95
CA SER A 188 5.16 -10.45 8.77
C SER A 188 5.65 -9.01 8.69
N ALA A 189 6.96 -8.76 8.74
CA ALA A 189 7.55 -7.43 8.58
C ALA A 189 7.24 -6.84 7.19
N VAL A 190 7.43 -7.62 6.13
CA VAL A 190 7.13 -7.20 4.75
C VAL A 190 5.64 -6.94 4.57
N ALA A 191 4.77 -7.83 5.05
CA ALA A 191 3.32 -7.68 4.98
C ALA A 191 2.87 -6.41 5.70
N LEU A 192 3.43 -6.11 6.88
CA LEU A 192 3.16 -4.88 7.61
C LEU A 192 3.57 -3.66 6.80
N ILE A 193 4.81 -3.59 6.29
CA ILE A 193 5.28 -2.47 5.47
C ILE A 193 4.38 -2.27 4.24
N MET A 194 4.02 -3.35 3.55
CA MET A 194 3.10 -3.31 2.42
C MET A 194 1.72 -2.77 2.81
N MET A 195 1.17 -3.22 3.93
CA MET A 195 -0.13 -2.79 4.43
C MET A 195 -0.15 -1.28 4.71
N ILE A 196 0.95 -0.76 5.26
CA ILE A 196 1.13 0.65 5.61
C ILE A 196 1.25 1.52 4.37
N LEU A 197 2.07 1.07 3.43
CA LEU A 197 2.23 1.74 2.15
C LEU A 197 0.94 1.68 1.33
N GLY A 198 0.01 0.77 1.66
CA GLY A 198 -1.32 0.71 1.10
C GLY A 198 -1.51 -0.35 0.00
N PHE A 199 -0.58 -1.28 -0.13
CA PHE A 199 -0.65 -2.38 -1.09
C PHE A 199 -1.68 -3.42 -0.66
N TYR A 200 -2.72 -3.66 -1.45
CA TYR A 200 -3.74 -4.65 -1.09
C TYR A 200 -3.22 -6.08 -1.16
N GLN A 201 -2.17 -6.37 -1.96
CA GLN A 201 -1.54 -7.69 -2.02
C GLN A 201 -0.90 -8.12 -0.69
N THR A 202 -0.78 -7.23 0.30
CA THR A 202 -0.39 -7.59 1.67
C THR A 202 -1.23 -8.74 2.24
N TRP A 203 -2.52 -8.82 1.88
CA TRP A 203 -3.40 -9.88 2.36
C TRP A 203 -2.97 -11.28 1.90
N ALA A 204 -2.34 -11.40 0.72
CA ALA A 204 -1.77 -12.66 0.27
C ALA A 204 -0.59 -13.09 1.16
N LEU A 205 0.28 -12.15 1.55
CA LEU A 205 1.38 -12.44 2.48
C LEU A 205 0.87 -12.83 3.87
N TRP A 206 -0.19 -12.18 4.36
CA TRP A 206 -0.83 -12.57 5.61
C TRP A 206 -1.39 -14.00 5.57
N ILE A 207 -1.99 -14.42 4.44
CA ILE A 207 -2.43 -15.83 4.27
C ILE A 207 -1.25 -16.78 4.39
N VAL A 208 -0.17 -16.54 3.63
CA VAL A 208 1.05 -17.38 3.67
C VAL A 208 1.62 -17.44 5.08
N LYS A 209 1.76 -16.28 5.74
CA LYS A 209 2.24 -16.19 7.13
C LYS A 209 1.40 -17.04 8.07
N ASN A 210 0.07 -16.94 8.00
CA ASN A 210 -0.81 -17.62 8.94
C ASN A 210 -0.82 -19.14 8.70
N LEU A 211 -0.70 -19.60 7.45
CA LEU A 211 -0.52 -21.03 7.14
C LEU A 211 0.80 -21.57 7.69
N LEU A 212 1.90 -20.83 7.51
CA LEU A 212 3.19 -21.18 8.10
C LEU A 212 3.12 -21.21 9.63
N ALA A 213 2.43 -20.24 10.25
CA ALA A 213 2.24 -20.21 11.69
C ALA A 213 1.42 -21.41 12.19
N ILE A 214 0.35 -21.80 11.48
CA ILE A 214 -0.41 -23.02 11.82
C ILE A 214 0.52 -24.23 11.80
N ALA A 215 1.28 -24.45 10.71
CA ALA A 215 2.20 -25.57 10.60
C ALA A 215 3.28 -25.55 11.70
N PHE A 216 3.81 -24.37 12.03
CA PHE A 216 4.79 -24.18 13.09
C PHE A 216 4.24 -24.56 14.46
N PHE A 217 3.08 -24.00 14.84
CA PHE A 217 2.47 -24.17 16.16
C PHE A 217 1.70 -25.49 16.34
N SER A 218 1.34 -26.18 15.25
CA SER A 218 0.63 -27.47 15.31
C SER A 218 1.55 -28.68 15.09
N GLY A 219 2.60 -28.54 14.27
CA GLY A 219 3.43 -29.68 13.85
C GLY A 219 4.87 -29.67 14.39
N ILE A 220 5.49 -28.50 14.50
CA ILE A 220 6.94 -28.39 14.80
C ILE A 220 7.19 -28.12 16.28
N GLY A 221 6.38 -27.24 16.88
CA GLY A 221 6.31 -27.10 18.33
C GLY A 221 4.88 -26.80 18.76
N PHE A 222 4.34 -27.68 19.61
CA PHE A 222 2.97 -27.55 20.09
C PHE A 222 2.94 -26.69 21.35
N VAL A 223 2.73 -25.39 21.17
CA VAL A 223 2.84 -24.40 22.26
C VAL A 223 1.48 -24.07 22.88
N SER A 224 0.47 -23.80 22.06
CA SER A 224 -0.86 -23.42 22.54
C SER A 224 -1.92 -23.61 21.45
N ILE A 225 -3.00 -24.31 21.79
CA ILE A 225 -4.13 -24.52 20.87
C ILE A 225 -4.78 -23.19 20.48
N SER A 226 -4.80 -22.21 21.38
CA SER A 226 -5.35 -20.88 21.08
C SER A 226 -4.59 -20.18 19.98
N VAL A 227 -3.25 -20.26 19.98
CA VAL A 227 -2.44 -19.65 18.92
C VAL A 227 -2.73 -20.29 17.57
N VAL A 228 -2.90 -21.62 17.52
CA VAL A 228 -3.30 -22.33 16.30
C VAL A 228 -4.66 -21.85 15.81
N VAL A 229 -5.68 -21.88 16.69
CA VAL A 229 -7.06 -21.48 16.36
C VAL A 229 -7.12 -20.01 15.91
N ILE A 230 -6.39 -19.11 16.56
CA ILE A 230 -6.30 -17.70 16.18
C ILE A 230 -5.72 -17.55 14.76
N ASN A 231 -4.65 -18.26 14.41
CA ASN A 231 -4.09 -18.21 13.07
C ASN A 231 -5.03 -18.81 12.01
N VAL A 232 -5.86 -19.80 12.36
CA VAL A 232 -6.96 -20.27 11.48
C VAL A 232 -7.96 -19.16 11.22
N PHE A 233 -8.43 -18.46 12.26
CA PHE A 233 -9.32 -17.32 12.09
C PHE A 233 -8.69 -16.19 11.26
N TYR A 234 -7.42 -15.87 11.48
CA TYR A 234 -6.70 -14.89 10.66
C TYR A 234 -6.58 -15.33 9.21
N THR A 235 -6.38 -16.62 8.94
CA THR A 235 -6.32 -17.17 7.58
C THR A 235 -7.66 -16.96 6.88
N CYS A 236 -8.76 -17.40 7.50
CA CYS A 236 -10.11 -17.22 6.95
C CYS A 236 -10.44 -15.75 6.71
N LEU A 237 -10.11 -14.87 7.67
CA LEU A 237 -10.32 -13.42 7.55
C LEU A 237 -9.48 -12.82 6.41
N SER A 238 -8.21 -13.20 6.31
CA SER A 238 -7.29 -12.70 5.27
C SER A 238 -7.72 -13.16 3.88
N ILE A 239 -8.19 -14.41 3.73
CA ILE A 239 -8.78 -14.93 2.49
C ILE A 239 -10.00 -14.11 2.09
N TYR A 240 -10.94 -13.90 3.02
CA TYR A 240 -12.13 -13.08 2.79
C TYR A 240 -11.76 -11.67 2.30
N ILE A 241 -10.82 -11.02 3.00
CA ILE A 241 -10.38 -9.66 2.65
C ILE A 241 -9.66 -9.67 1.29
N PHE A 242 -8.80 -10.66 1.03
CA PHE A 242 -8.07 -10.79 -0.23
C PHE A 242 -9.03 -10.89 -1.42
N PHE A 243 -10.02 -11.77 -1.39
CA PHE A 243 -11.00 -11.86 -2.48
C PHE A 243 -11.83 -10.59 -2.62
N LYS A 244 -12.21 -9.95 -1.52
CA LYS A 244 -12.97 -8.71 -1.56
C LYS A 244 -12.17 -7.52 -2.11
N THR A 245 -10.86 -7.50 -1.88
CA THR A 245 -9.96 -6.47 -2.42
C THR A 245 -9.49 -6.79 -3.84
N LYS A 246 -9.38 -8.07 -4.21
CA LYS A 246 -9.07 -8.52 -5.58
C LYS A 246 -10.15 -8.13 -6.60
N ASN A 247 -11.41 -8.06 -6.15
CA ASN A 247 -12.53 -7.63 -7.00
C ASN A 247 -12.54 -6.11 -7.29
N ILE A 248 -11.57 -5.35 -6.79
CA ILE A 248 -11.36 -3.97 -7.23
C ILE A 248 -10.74 -4.06 -8.63
N LYS A 249 -11.58 -3.85 -9.67
CA LYS A 249 -11.14 -3.88 -11.07
C LYS A 249 -9.94 -2.92 -11.23
N PRO A 250 -8.85 -3.35 -11.91
CA PRO A 250 -7.77 -2.43 -12.24
C PRO A 250 -8.36 -1.28 -13.06
N LYS A 251 -8.19 -0.06 -12.57
CA LYS A 251 -8.76 1.13 -13.20
C LYS A 251 -7.97 1.49 -14.46
N ILE A 252 -8.66 2.10 -15.42
CA ILE A 252 -8.12 2.46 -16.74
C ILE A 252 -7.43 3.80 -16.65
N LEU A 253 -6.19 3.86 -17.14
CA LEU A 253 -5.31 5.01 -17.18
C LEU A 253 -5.09 5.42 -18.63
N ILE A 254 -5.64 6.58 -18.99
CA ILE A 254 -5.55 7.15 -20.33
C ILE A 254 -4.74 8.44 -20.25
N ALA A 255 -3.89 8.67 -21.24
CA ALA A 255 -3.24 9.96 -21.42
C ALA A 255 -3.41 10.48 -22.84
N PHE A 256 -3.58 11.79 -22.96
CA PHE A 256 -3.61 12.51 -24.24
C PHE A 256 -2.35 13.34 -24.36
N GLY A 257 -1.47 12.98 -25.31
CA GLY A 257 -0.26 13.70 -25.65
C GLY A 257 -0.42 14.54 -26.92
N GLY A 258 0.53 15.43 -27.15
CA GLY A 258 0.64 16.18 -28.40
C GLY A 258 0.89 17.69 -28.24
N PRO A 259 1.23 18.39 -29.34
CA PRO A 259 1.57 19.81 -29.34
C PRO A 259 0.47 20.71 -28.75
N GLY A 260 0.84 21.93 -28.36
CA GLY A 260 -0.13 22.97 -28.02
C GLY A 260 -0.98 23.35 -29.24
N ALA A 261 -2.19 23.87 -29.00
CA ALA A 261 -3.12 24.32 -30.05
C ALA A 261 -3.42 23.27 -31.13
N THR A 262 -3.64 22.00 -30.73
CA THR A 262 -3.98 20.88 -31.64
C THR A 262 -5.43 20.41 -31.49
N GLY A 263 -6.27 21.14 -30.75
CA GLY A 263 -7.63 20.72 -30.43
C GLY A 263 -7.74 19.59 -29.38
N LYS A 264 -6.65 19.23 -28.69
CA LYS A 264 -6.65 18.20 -27.63
C LYS A 264 -7.72 18.45 -26.56
N THR A 265 -7.77 19.67 -26.03
CA THR A 265 -8.77 20.07 -25.04
C THR A 265 -10.19 19.96 -25.60
N THR A 266 -10.39 20.27 -26.88
CA THR A 266 -11.68 20.10 -27.58
C THR A 266 -12.11 18.64 -27.64
N VAL A 267 -11.19 17.73 -27.98
CA VAL A 267 -11.47 16.28 -27.99
C VAL A 267 -11.83 15.79 -26.58
N ILE A 268 -11.07 16.17 -25.56
CA ILE A 268 -11.36 15.79 -24.16
C ILE A 268 -12.73 16.34 -23.71
N ASN A 269 -13.05 17.59 -24.05
CA ASN A 269 -14.31 18.22 -23.69
C ASN A 269 -15.50 17.55 -24.38
N ASN A 270 -15.36 17.18 -25.65
CA ASN A 270 -16.42 16.52 -26.41
C ASN A 270 -16.70 15.10 -25.87
N LEU A 271 -15.70 14.44 -25.29
CA LEU A 271 -15.84 13.13 -24.63
C LEU A 271 -16.17 13.24 -23.13
N SER A 272 -16.38 14.45 -22.60
CA SER A 272 -16.55 14.66 -21.17
C SER A 272 -17.78 13.97 -20.58
N SER A 273 -18.87 13.84 -21.34
CA SER A 273 -20.07 13.09 -20.95
C SER A 273 -19.74 11.61 -20.75
N PHE A 274 -19.10 11.01 -21.74
CA PHE A 274 -18.66 9.63 -21.73
C PHE A 274 -17.70 9.34 -20.55
N PHE A 275 -16.74 10.23 -20.31
CA PHE A 275 -15.80 10.10 -19.21
C PHE A 275 -16.50 10.20 -17.85
N LYS A 276 -17.48 11.09 -17.69
CA LYS A 276 -18.27 11.20 -16.45
C LYS A 276 -19.10 9.95 -16.19
N GLU A 277 -19.77 9.41 -17.21
CA GLU A 277 -20.58 8.19 -17.10
C GLU A 277 -19.74 6.98 -16.67
N ASN A 278 -18.47 6.92 -17.09
CA ASN A 278 -17.54 5.85 -16.77
C ASN A 278 -16.61 6.15 -15.58
N GLU A 279 -16.97 7.13 -14.74
CA GLU A 279 -16.24 7.52 -13.52
C GLU A 279 -14.76 7.87 -13.75
N PHE A 280 -14.43 8.52 -14.87
CA PHE A 280 -13.10 9.05 -15.11
C PHE A 280 -12.90 10.42 -14.42
N GLU A 281 -11.81 10.56 -13.69
CA GLU A 281 -11.30 11.84 -13.19
C GLU A 281 -10.31 12.43 -14.21
N LEU A 282 -10.61 13.64 -14.68
CA LEU A 282 -9.72 14.41 -15.56
C LEU A 282 -8.66 15.16 -14.74
N LEU A 283 -7.40 14.92 -15.06
CA LEU A 283 -6.23 15.60 -14.54
C LEU A 283 -5.69 16.53 -15.64
N ASP A 284 -6.28 17.72 -15.73
CA ASP A 284 -5.90 18.72 -16.73
C ASP A 284 -4.69 19.58 -16.30
N GLU A 285 -4.06 20.23 -17.27
CA GLU A 285 -3.00 21.21 -17.01
C GLU A 285 -3.56 22.55 -16.50
N THR A 286 -4.72 22.92 -17.03
CA THR A 286 -5.43 24.16 -16.71
C THR A 286 -5.76 24.29 -15.23
N SER A 287 -6.11 23.19 -14.54
CA SER A 287 -6.29 23.22 -13.09
C SER A 287 -5.04 23.63 -12.32
N PHE A 288 -3.83 23.34 -12.79
CA PHE A 288 -2.61 23.79 -12.12
C PHE A 288 -2.40 25.29 -12.28
N ILE A 289 -2.54 25.78 -13.51
CA ILE A 289 -2.36 27.19 -13.84
C ILE A 289 -3.37 28.04 -13.07
N GLN A 290 -4.64 27.60 -13.02
CA GLN A 290 -5.74 28.31 -12.37
C GLN A 290 -5.87 28.02 -10.86
N SER A 291 -5.12 27.05 -10.32
CA SER A 291 -5.24 26.67 -8.90
C SER A 291 -4.91 27.81 -7.92
N THR A 292 -4.08 28.78 -8.33
CA THR A 292 -3.77 29.96 -7.52
C THR A 292 -3.50 31.17 -8.42
N LYS A 293 -3.89 32.38 -7.97
CA LYS A 293 -3.53 33.65 -8.63
C LYS A 293 -2.02 33.79 -8.88
N GLN A 294 -1.21 33.16 -8.02
CA GLN A 294 0.24 33.15 -8.15
C GLN A 294 0.73 32.27 -9.31
N ASN A 295 0.15 31.09 -9.53
CA ASN A 295 0.51 30.21 -10.65
C ASN A 295 0.11 30.82 -11.99
N GLU A 296 -1.06 31.46 -12.05
CA GLU A 296 -1.52 32.18 -13.23
C GLU A 296 -0.59 33.35 -13.58
N ALA A 297 -0.29 34.22 -12.60
CA ALA A 297 0.66 35.32 -12.79
C ALA A 297 2.07 34.83 -13.16
N TYR A 298 2.48 33.65 -12.67
CA TYR A 298 3.75 33.03 -13.06
C TYR A 298 3.73 32.54 -14.51
N PHE A 299 2.63 31.93 -14.95
CA PHE A 299 2.46 31.46 -16.33
C PHE A 299 2.42 32.61 -17.33
N VAL A 300 1.72 33.70 -17.03
CA VAL A 300 1.70 34.92 -17.87
C VAL A 300 3.13 35.45 -18.05
N LYS A 301 3.89 35.61 -16.96
CA LYS A 301 5.28 36.06 -17.04
C LYS A 301 6.20 35.10 -17.79
N TYR A 302 5.91 33.80 -17.75
CA TYR A 302 6.62 32.81 -18.57
C TYR A 302 6.33 33.01 -20.07
N MET A 303 5.08 33.29 -20.45
CA MET A 303 4.72 33.58 -21.84
C MET A 303 5.34 34.89 -22.35
N GLU A 304 5.49 35.90 -21.47
CA GLU A 304 6.15 37.18 -21.81
C GLU A 304 7.67 37.03 -22.06
N ASP A 305 8.34 36.13 -21.33
CA ASP A 305 9.79 35.91 -21.44
C ASP A 305 10.15 34.43 -21.28
N ILE A 306 9.81 33.67 -22.34
CA ILE A 306 10.06 32.23 -22.41
C ILE A 306 11.55 31.91 -22.23
N PRO A 307 12.51 32.58 -22.91
CA PRO A 307 13.93 32.22 -22.82
C PRO A 307 14.48 32.24 -21.40
N GLN A 308 14.15 33.25 -20.58
CA GLN A 308 14.69 33.36 -19.23
C GLN A 308 14.02 32.41 -18.22
N ARG A 309 12.76 32.03 -18.46
CA ARG A 309 11.92 31.32 -17.48
C ARG A 309 11.70 29.84 -17.80
N ALA A 310 12.03 29.39 -19.01
CA ALA A 310 11.80 28.03 -19.50
C ALA A 310 12.17 26.93 -18.49
N TYR A 311 13.39 26.96 -17.95
CA TYR A 311 13.83 25.92 -17.00
C TYR A 311 13.00 25.87 -15.71
N GLN A 312 12.64 27.03 -15.15
CA GLN A 312 11.90 27.08 -13.89
C GLN A 312 10.45 26.63 -14.09
N THR A 313 9.81 27.07 -15.17
CA THR A 313 8.46 26.65 -15.55
C THR A 313 8.40 25.16 -15.82
N GLN A 314 9.35 24.62 -16.59
CA GLN A 314 9.37 23.18 -16.90
C GLN A 314 9.53 22.34 -15.63
N LYS A 315 10.36 22.78 -14.68
CA LYS A 315 10.49 22.13 -13.37
C LYS A 315 9.18 22.15 -12.57
N LEU A 316 8.41 23.23 -12.66
CA LEU A 316 7.12 23.35 -11.97
C LEU A 316 6.06 22.42 -12.59
N PHE A 317 5.90 22.44 -13.90
CA PHE A 317 4.99 21.53 -14.61
C PHE A 317 5.33 20.08 -14.31
N PHE A 318 6.61 19.74 -14.36
CA PHE A 318 7.06 18.39 -14.09
C PHE A 318 6.78 17.93 -12.64
N LYS A 319 6.97 18.83 -11.66
CA LYS A 319 6.60 18.57 -10.26
C LYS A 319 5.09 18.34 -10.13
N TYR A 320 4.28 19.08 -10.88
CA TYR A 320 2.84 18.89 -10.94
C TYR A 320 2.46 17.55 -11.60
N ARG A 321 3.04 17.20 -12.74
CA ARG A 321 2.83 15.91 -13.40
C ARG A 321 3.21 14.72 -12.53
N ARG A 322 4.30 14.83 -11.76
CA ARG A 322 4.67 13.79 -10.78
C ARG A 322 3.59 13.58 -9.71
N LYS A 323 2.91 14.66 -9.26
CA LYS A 323 1.77 14.54 -8.34
C LYS A 323 0.58 13.89 -9.02
N GLN A 324 0.28 14.26 -10.28
CA GLN A 324 -0.79 13.64 -11.06
C GLN A 324 -0.54 12.14 -11.29
N LEU A 325 0.67 11.75 -11.70
CA LEU A 325 1.08 10.34 -11.80
C LEU A 325 0.82 9.60 -10.49
N TYR A 326 1.24 10.15 -9.35
CA TYR A 326 0.99 9.52 -8.06
C TYR A 326 -0.51 9.35 -7.76
N ARG A 327 -1.37 10.28 -8.19
CA ARG A 327 -2.83 10.14 -8.11
C ARG A 327 -3.34 9.03 -9.04
N MET A 328 -2.82 8.95 -10.26
CA MET A 328 -3.16 7.89 -11.21
C MET A 328 -2.79 6.49 -10.72
N GLN A 329 -1.79 6.37 -9.84
CA GLN A 329 -1.41 5.10 -9.23
C GLN A 329 -2.35 4.63 -8.11
N LEU A 330 -3.35 5.44 -7.77
CA LEU A 330 -4.32 5.11 -6.74
C LEU A 330 -5.45 4.29 -7.35
N ALA A 331 -5.85 3.26 -6.62
CA ALA A 331 -6.96 2.40 -7.04
C ALA A 331 -8.35 3.01 -6.70
N ASP A 332 -8.52 4.32 -6.78
CA ASP A 332 -9.75 5.03 -6.40
C ASP A 332 -10.60 5.50 -7.58
N SER A 333 -10.03 5.72 -8.77
CA SER A 333 -10.79 6.19 -9.94
C SER A 333 -10.13 5.78 -11.28
N ASN A 334 -10.90 5.84 -12.37
CA ASN A 334 -10.32 5.82 -13.72
C ASN A 334 -9.71 7.21 -13.97
N TYR A 335 -8.58 7.30 -14.66
CA TYR A 335 -7.88 8.56 -14.81
C TYR A 335 -7.61 8.91 -16.26
N ILE A 336 -7.80 10.19 -16.57
CA ILE A 336 -7.39 10.81 -17.82
C ILE A 336 -6.42 11.92 -17.47
N ILE A 337 -5.25 11.93 -18.10
CA ILE A 337 -4.30 13.03 -17.93
C ILE A 337 -4.11 13.76 -19.26
N ASP A 338 -4.28 15.07 -19.20
CA ASP A 338 -3.96 15.97 -20.30
C ASP A 338 -2.46 16.26 -20.25
N ARG A 339 -1.70 15.66 -21.17
CA ARG A 339 -0.23 15.53 -21.24
C ARG A 339 0.39 14.62 -20.20
N TYR A 340 1.15 13.65 -20.71
CA TYR A 340 1.92 12.73 -19.90
C TYR A 340 3.34 13.30 -19.66
N PRO A 341 4.11 12.85 -18.65
CA PRO A 341 5.47 13.37 -18.42
C PRO A 341 6.43 13.26 -19.61
N ILE A 342 6.13 12.39 -20.58
CA ILE A 342 6.89 12.32 -21.83
C ILE A 342 6.73 13.58 -22.68
N ASP A 343 5.56 14.22 -22.68
CA ASP A 343 5.34 15.51 -23.34
C ASP A 343 6.25 16.57 -22.71
N ASP A 344 6.35 16.61 -21.37
CA ASP A 344 7.23 17.55 -20.68
C ASP A 344 8.72 17.32 -21.00
N MET A 345 9.13 16.06 -21.22
CA MET A 345 10.47 15.75 -21.68
C MET A 345 10.70 16.31 -23.09
N LEU A 346 9.76 16.11 -24.02
CA LEU A 346 9.87 16.65 -25.38
C LEU A 346 9.90 18.19 -25.41
N PHE A 347 9.04 18.86 -24.63
CA PHE A 347 9.07 20.34 -24.53
C PHE A 347 10.40 20.85 -23.99
N SER A 348 10.96 20.15 -23.00
CA SER A 348 12.26 20.53 -22.44
C SER A 348 13.41 20.37 -23.46
N GLU A 349 13.37 19.34 -24.30
CA GLU A 349 14.35 19.17 -25.37
C GLU A 349 14.31 20.32 -26.37
N VAL A 350 13.11 20.79 -26.72
CA VAL A 350 12.93 21.95 -27.60
C VAL A 350 13.57 23.19 -26.97
N HIS A 351 13.31 23.48 -25.69
CA HIS A 351 13.93 24.60 -24.99
C HIS A 351 15.48 24.48 -24.91
N ILE A 352 16.00 23.27 -24.76
CA ILE A 352 17.45 23.00 -24.76
C ILE A 352 18.05 23.28 -26.14
N LYS A 353 17.38 22.87 -27.23
CA LYS A 353 17.79 23.10 -28.62
C LYS A 353 17.75 24.59 -28.99
N LEU A 354 16.74 25.31 -28.51
CA LEU A 354 16.61 26.77 -28.70
C LEU A 354 17.57 27.60 -27.82
N GLY A 355 18.37 26.96 -26.97
CA GLY A 355 19.36 27.65 -26.14
C GLY A 355 18.81 28.32 -24.89
N PHE A 356 17.55 28.07 -24.52
CA PHE A 356 16.92 28.68 -23.34
C PHE A 356 17.44 28.10 -22.01
N PHE A 357 18.10 26.94 -22.05
CA PHE A 357 18.72 26.33 -20.88
C PHE A 357 20.22 26.63 -20.85
N SER A 358 20.69 27.15 -19.72
CA SER A 358 22.13 27.27 -19.47
C SER A 358 22.81 25.91 -19.34
N LYS A 359 24.14 25.84 -19.50
CA LYS A 359 24.90 24.57 -19.40
C LYS A 359 24.61 23.82 -18.08
N ILE A 360 24.53 24.54 -16.97
CA ILE A 360 24.23 23.97 -15.64
C ILE A 360 22.79 23.45 -15.58
N GLN A 361 21.83 24.19 -16.16
CA GLN A 361 20.42 23.78 -16.20
C GLN A 361 20.24 22.51 -17.03
N LYS A 362 20.95 22.35 -18.16
CA LYS A 362 20.93 21.13 -18.98
C LYS A 362 21.36 19.89 -18.18
N ILE A 363 22.44 19.99 -17.40
CA ILE A 363 22.92 18.89 -16.55
C ILE A 363 21.87 18.55 -15.48
N LYS A 364 21.35 19.57 -14.78
CA LYS A 364 20.30 19.37 -13.76
C LYS A 364 19.05 18.72 -14.35
N TRP A 365 18.66 19.14 -15.55
CA TRP A 365 17.50 18.60 -16.25
C TRP A 365 17.68 17.13 -16.64
N LYS A 366 18.84 16.76 -17.16
CA LYS A 366 19.15 15.38 -17.53
C LYS A 366 19.08 14.42 -16.35
N ILE A 367 19.46 14.87 -15.14
CA ILE A 367 19.27 14.10 -13.90
C ILE A 367 17.78 13.90 -13.61
N ILE A 368 16.97 14.96 -13.73
CA ILE A 368 15.50 14.89 -13.51
C ILE A 368 14.86 13.91 -14.50
N GLU A 369 15.28 13.94 -15.76
CA GLU A 369 14.81 13.05 -16.82
C GLU A 369 15.11 11.59 -16.50
N ILE A 370 16.36 11.25 -16.17
CA ILE A 370 16.78 9.88 -15.78
C ILE A 370 15.95 9.38 -14.60
N LEU A 371 15.84 10.18 -13.53
CA LEU A 371 15.05 9.81 -12.35
C LEU A 371 13.58 9.57 -12.69
N THR A 372 13.07 10.24 -13.72
CA THR A 372 11.67 10.12 -14.11
C THR A 372 11.43 8.94 -15.00
N VAL A 373 12.35 8.61 -15.91
CA VAL A 373 12.29 7.33 -16.63
C VAL A 373 12.29 6.16 -15.65
N LEU A 374 13.11 6.23 -14.59
CA LEU A 374 13.08 5.23 -13.51
C LEU A 374 11.73 5.21 -12.78
N LEU A 375 11.18 6.38 -12.45
CA LEU A 375 9.87 6.48 -11.83
C LEU A 375 8.76 5.89 -12.72
N LEU A 376 8.74 6.25 -14.01
CA LEU A 376 7.77 5.78 -15.00
C LEU A 376 7.80 4.27 -15.18
N LYS A 377 8.99 3.67 -15.11
CA LYS A 377 9.14 2.22 -15.07
C LYS A 377 8.51 1.63 -13.79
N SER A 378 8.70 2.29 -12.65
CA SER A 378 8.22 1.83 -11.34
C SER A 378 6.72 2.04 -11.07
N VAL A 379 5.94 2.53 -12.04
CA VAL A 379 4.49 2.75 -11.89
C VAL A 379 3.69 1.86 -12.85
N LYS A 380 2.39 1.67 -12.60
CA LYS A 380 1.50 0.99 -13.55
C LYS A 380 1.58 1.75 -14.88
N PRO A 381 1.86 1.05 -16.01
CA PRO A 381 1.85 1.68 -17.33
C PRO A 381 0.46 2.23 -17.65
N LEU A 382 0.43 3.22 -18.54
CA LEU A 382 -0.83 3.65 -19.14
C LEU A 382 -1.47 2.48 -19.88
N ASP A 383 -2.78 2.38 -19.82
CA ASP A 383 -3.54 1.43 -20.62
C ASP A 383 -3.63 1.95 -22.06
N HIS A 384 -3.81 3.27 -22.23
CA HIS A 384 -3.82 3.94 -23.54
C HIS A 384 -3.09 5.28 -23.53
N PHE A 385 -2.37 5.56 -24.62
CA PHE A 385 -1.76 6.86 -24.88
C PHE A 385 -2.18 7.34 -26.28
N PHE A 386 -3.01 8.37 -26.31
CA PHE A 386 -3.50 8.96 -27.56
C PHE A 386 -2.65 10.17 -27.91
N ILE A 387 -2.06 10.18 -29.10
CA ILE A 387 -1.27 11.30 -29.60
C ILE A 387 -2.15 12.08 -30.58
N ILE A 388 -2.52 13.31 -30.20
CA ILE A 388 -3.24 14.20 -31.08
C ILE A 388 -2.22 15.05 -31.84
N THR A 389 -2.26 14.94 -33.16
CA THR A 389 -1.36 15.66 -34.07
C THR A 389 -2.18 16.56 -34.98
N ALA A 390 -1.56 17.65 -35.42
CA ALA A 390 -2.05 18.53 -36.47
C ALA A 390 -0.85 19.00 -37.29
N ASP A 391 -1.08 19.44 -38.53
CA ASP A 391 -0.03 20.03 -39.34
C ASP A 391 0.47 21.32 -38.67
N TYR A 392 1.79 21.53 -38.63
CA TYR A 392 2.37 22.74 -38.06
C TYR A 392 1.84 24.02 -38.71
N GLU A 393 1.59 23.99 -40.02
CA GLU A 393 1.01 25.12 -40.74
C GLU A 393 -0.47 25.34 -40.40
N GLU A 394 -1.19 24.29 -40.00
CA GLU A 394 -2.55 24.41 -39.46
C GLU A 394 -2.54 24.98 -38.04
N ILE A 395 -1.67 24.47 -37.16
CA ILE A 395 -1.49 24.98 -35.79
C ILE A 395 -1.18 26.48 -35.81
N LYS A 396 -0.30 26.92 -36.70
CA LYS A 396 0.09 28.34 -36.86
C LYS A 396 -1.05 29.22 -37.38
N LYS A 397 -2.01 28.66 -38.12
CA LYS A 397 -3.23 29.35 -38.59
C LYS A 397 -4.30 29.38 -37.50
N GLU A 398 -4.43 28.32 -36.71
CA GLU A 398 -5.33 28.24 -35.55
C GLU A 398 -4.90 29.20 -34.42
N ASP A 399 -3.60 29.39 -34.19
CA ASP A 399 -3.08 30.38 -33.23
C ASP A 399 -3.46 31.84 -33.59
N LYS A 400 -3.95 32.06 -34.83
CA LYS A 400 -4.41 33.36 -35.34
C LYS A 400 -5.94 33.47 -35.50
N LYS A 401 -6.71 32.42 -35.26
CA LYS A 401 -8.18 32.44 -35.40
C LYS A 401 -8.85 31.69 -34.25
N GLU A 402 -9.73 32.38 -33.53
CA GLU A 402 -10.72 31.71 -32.67
C GLU A 402 -11.53 30.68 -33.50
N VAL A 403 -11.78 29.56 -32.84
CA VAL A 403 -12.12 28.23 -33.36
C VAL A 403 -13.53 28.16 -33.95
N ASP A 404 -13.71 27.40 -35.06
CA ASP A 404 -14.73 26.35 -35.16
C ASP A 404 -14.74 25.65 -36.55
N LYS A 405 -15.04 24.34 -36.54
CA LYS A 405 -15.21 23.39 -37.68
C LYS A 405 -14.01 22.52 -38.12
N ILE A 406 -13.37 21.81 -37.19
CA ILE A 406 -12.77 20.50 -37.52
C ILE A 406 -13.00 19.62 -36.31
N ASN A 407 -14.01 18.72 -36.28
CA ASN A 407 -13.98 17.61 -35.30
C ASN A 407 -15.09 16.53 -35.36
N LEU A 408 -16.10 16.53 -36.24
CA LEU A 408 -17.20 15.55 -36.11
C LEU A 408 -16.87 14.11 -36.57
N GLU A 409 -16.16 13.91 -37.69
CA GLU A 409 -15.81 12.56 -38.17
C GLU A 409 -14.68 11.89 -37.35
N LYS A 410 -13.66 12.65 -36.96
CA LYS A 410 -12.57 12.15 -36.10
C LYS A 410 -13.09 11.74 -34.72
N LEU A 411 -14.10 12.44 -34.18
CA LEU A 411 -14.74 12.08 -32.92
C LEU A 411 -15.54 10.78 -33.00
N LYS A 412 -16.26 10.56 -34.11
CA LYS A 412 -17.03 9.32 -34.30
C LYS A 412 -16.13 8.10 -34.36
N LEU A 413 -15.02 8.18 -35.11
CA LEU A 413 -14.02 7.12 -35.20
C LEU A 413 -13.34 6.85 -33.84
N PHE A 414 -13.05 7.90 -33.08
CA PHE A 414 -12.41 7.80 -31.76
C PHE A 414 -13.37 7.22 -30.70
N GLN A 415 -14.64 7.57 -30.76
CA GLN A 415 -15.69 7.06 -29.87
C GLN A 415 -15.95 5.57 -30.15
N GLU A 416 -16.02 5.17 -31.42
CA GLU A 416 -16.11 3.75 -31.83
C GLU A 416 -14.88 2.95 -31.35
N MET A 417 -13.69 3.54 -31.36
CA MET A 417 -12.45 2.90 -30.89
C MET A 417 -12.43 2.72 -29.36
N ILE A 418 -12.92 3.72 -28.61
CA ILE A 418 -13.05 3.63 -27.15
C ILE A 418 -14.13 2.61 -26.74
N ASP A 419 -15.27 2.60 -27.44
CA ASP A 419 -16.35 1.64 -27.19
C ASP A 419 -15.94 0.19 -27.46
N PHE A 420 -15.04 -0.02 -28.43
CA PHE A 420 -14.41 -1.31 -28.69
C PHE A 420 -13.45 -1.73 -27.57
N LEU A 421 -12.67 -0.80 -27.01
CA LEU A 421 -11.67 -1.08 -25.98
C LEU A 421 -12.26 -1.37 -24.59
N LEU A 422 -13.52 -1.01 -24.35
CA LEU A 422 -14.22 -1.20 -23.07
C LEU A 422 -15.13 -2.45 -23.03
N LYS A 423 -15.36 -3.08 -24.19
CA LYS A 423 -15.93 -4.43 -24.28
C LYS A 423 -14.84 -5.46 -24.01
#